data_AF-A0A651HSN5-F1
#
_entry.id   AF-A0A651HSN5-F1
#
_cell.length_a   1.000
_cell.length_b   1.000
_cell.length_c   1.000
_cell.angle_alpha   90.00
_cell.angle_beta   90.00
_cell.angle_gamma   90.00
#
_symmetry.space_group_name_H-M   'P 1'
#
loop_
_entity.id
_entity.type
_entity.pdbx_description
1 polymer ?
#
loop_
_entity_poly.entity_id
_entity_poly.type
_entity_poly.pdbx_seq_one_letter_code
_entity_poly.pdbx_strand_id
1 'polypeptide(L)'
;MTCGDGGGVGGSTLRPGRMAVGRRFRGAVWLLALLFLVACHPRPELGPTPGVGTAAAPERDRIVLLHDSDTHFHDNHRAQVRAFVESVRGAGVPVFLLSAGDFLVRHEAGWPEGEGIDGYQRMGRTMLERMGELGYDVATPGNHDIYPVGSPAGELLLTRELLESAPFPLIAANLRVETALLPPFPPYHLLETAGGRTVAVLGLATVNFDPPEGLEMLDPEEVVASHLALAQAHDALVLLSHLGIRPDLDLAIRFPEVDAILGGHTHTLLPEAVQVNGVLVAHPGGQDHRAPDAEAAALMGVVVLEFEGDELVEQCGWVLAIGPDGPLPSGRFTGSGLGWEAPVPAC
;
A
#
# COMPACT_ATOMS: atom_id res chain seq x y z
N MET A 1 23.05 51.86 -27.34
CA MET A 1 23.57 51.32 -28.61
C MET A 1 22.90 49.96 -28.79
N THR A 2 21.70 49.92 -29.35
CA THR A 2 21.39 49.85 -30.81
C THR A 2 22.01 48.61 -31.46
N CYS A 3 21.36 47.84 -32.32
CA CYS A 3 20.00 47.67 -32.83
C CYS A 3 20.15 46.63 -33.98
N GLY A 4 19.06 46.03 -34.42
CA GLY A 4 18.98 45.25 -35.65
C GLY A 4 17.91 44.16 -35.48
N ASP A 5 16.63 44.48 -35.54
CA ASP A 5 15.79 44.72 -36.74
C ASP A 5 15.70 43.47 -37.63
N GLY A 6 14.54 43.02 -38.13
CA GLY A 6 13.17 43.53 -38.14
C GLY A 6 12.26 42.35 -38.53
N GLY A 7 10.97 42.37 -38.18
CA GLY A 7 9.91 42.86 -39.07
C GLY A 7 9.51 41.79 -40.10
N GLY A 8 8.27 41.36 -40.29
CA GLY A 8 6.98 41.80 -39.78
C GLY A 8 5.88 41.11 -40.60
N VAL A 9 4.70 41.01 -39.97
CA VAL A 9 3.34 41.15 -40.52
C VAL A 9 2.92 40.33 -41.75
N GLY A 10 1.83 39.58 -41.61
CA GLY A 10 1.04 39.10 -42.74
C GLY A 10 -0.16 38.26 -42.34
N GLY A 11 -1.22 38.89 -41.84
CA GLY A 11 -2.53 38.24 -41.72
C GLY A 11 -3.21 38.12 -43.09
N SER A 12 -3.94 37.03 -43.31
CA SER A 12 -5.06 37.05 -44.25
C SER A 12 -6.12 36.02 -43.85
N THR A 13 -7.31 36.55 -43.64
CA THR A 13 -8.57 35.91 -43.33
C THR A 13 -9.23 35.28 -44.57
N LEU A 14 -10.02 34.23 -44.32
CA LEU A 14 -11.27 33.83 -44.98
C LEU A 14 -11.28 33.56 -46.51
N ARG A 15 -11.69 32.34 -46.88
CA ARG A 15 -13.05 32.07 -47.43
C ARG A 15 -13.30 30.57 -47.70
N PRO A 16 -14.53 30.08 -47.52
CA PRO A 16 -14.94 28.73 -47.87
C PRO A 16 -15.37 28.63 -49.35
N GLY A 17 -14.97 27.56 -50.02
CA GLY A 17 -15.42 27.22 -51.38
C GLY A 17 -16.79 26.54 -51.37
N ARG A 18 -17.69 27.02 -52.23
CA ARG A 18 -19.00 26.45 -52.59
C ARG A 18 -18.97 25.92 -54.04
N MET A 19 -19.95 25.06 -54.33
CA MET A 19 -20.48 24.55 -55.63
C MET A 19 -20.03 23.12 -55.98
N ALA A 20 -20.89 22.19 -56.45
CA ALA A 20 -22.28 22.21 -56.95
C ALA A 20 -22.93 20.82 -56.68
N VAL A 21 -24.21 20.71 -56.27
CA VAL A 21 -25.42 20.42 -57.12
C VAL A 21 -25.17 19.34 -58.19
N GLY A 22 -25.89 18.23 -58.29
CA GLY A 22 -27.05 17.68 -57.59
C GLY A 22 -27.63 16.51 -58.39
N ARG A 23 -28.62 15.77 -57.85
CA ARG A 23 -29.76 15.25 -58.64
C ARG A 23 -30.89 14.77 -57.73
N ARG A 24 -32.08 15.22 -58.13
CA ARG A 24 -33.40 15.03 -57.53
C ARG A 24 -33.82 13.55 -57.52
N PHE A 25 -34.53 13.12 -56.48
CA PHE A 25 -35.67 12.23 -56.64
C PHE A 25 -36.84 12.74 -55.80
N ARG A 26 -37.95 13.01 -56.51
CA ARG A 26 -39.27 13.38 -55.99
C ARG A 26 -40.00 12.08 -55.66
N GLY A 27 -40.69 12.00 -54.53
CA GLY A 27 -41.53 10.85 -54.20
C GLY A 27 -42.43 11.10 -53.00
N ALA A 28 -43.56 11.74 -53.27
CA ALA A 28 -44.85 11.71 -52.57
C ALA A 28 -44.91 11.35 -51.06
N VAL A 29 -45.33 12.34 -50.27
CA VAL A 29 -45.97 12.17 -48.96
C VAL A 29 -47.36 11.57 -49.17
N TRP A 30 -47.63 10.40 -48.58
CA TRP A 30 -48.98 9.87 -48.41
C TRP A 30 -49.38 10.02 -46.94
N LEU A 31 -50.30 10.96 -46.68
CA LEU A 31 -50.99 11.06 -45.41
C LEU A 31 -52.11 10.01 -45.40
N LEU A 32 -51.93 8.91 -44.67
CA LEU A 32 -52.97 7.93 -44.40
C LEU A 32 -53.57 8.24 -43.01
N ALA A 33 -54.75 8.85 -43.02
CA ALA A 33 -55.59 8.96 -41.84
C ALA A 33 -56.25 7.59 -41.58
N LEU A 34 -55.76 6.87 -40.58
CA LEU A 34 -56.39 5.65 -40.07
C LEU A 34 -57.13 5.98 -38.78
N LEU A 35 -58.46 6.07 -38.90
CA LEU A 35 -59.41 6.04 -37.80
C LEU A 35 -59.24 4.72 -37.03
N PHE A 36 -58.69 4.77 -35.82
CA PHE A 36 -58.77 3.65 -34.88
C PHE A 36 -60.13 3.68 -34.19
N LEU A 37 -61.02 2.77 -34.57
CA LEU A 37 -62.16 2.35 -33.78
C LEU A 37 -61.63 1.68 -32.50
N VAL A 38 -61.75 2.36 -31.36
CA VAL A 38 -61.49 1.78 -30.05
C VAL A 38 -62.62 0.80 -29.75
N ALA A 39 -62.37 -0.49 -29.98
CA ALA A 39 -63.18 -1.55 -29.39
C ALA A 39 -62.77 -1.70 -27.92
N CYS A 40 -63.67 -1.43 -26.99
CA CYS A 40 -63.50 -1.79 -25.59
C CYS A 40 -63.33 -3.31 -25.49
N HIS A 41 -62.13 -3.78 -25.20
CA HIS A 41 -61.89 -5.13 -24.70
C HIS A 41 -61.58 -5.03 -23.21
N PRO A 42 -62.21 -5.87 -22.35
CA PRO A 42 -61.86 -5.92 -20.94
C PRO A 42 -60.39 -6.36 -20.82
N ARG A 43 -59.62 -5.59 -20.04
CA ARG A 43 -58.23 -5.94 -19.71
C ARG A 43 -58.25 -7.23 -18.89
N PRO A 44 -57.40 -8.23 -19.19
CA PRO A 44 -57.23 -9.35 -18.29
C PRO A 44 -56.62 -8.82 -16.98
N GLU A 45 -57.19 -9.21 -15.85
CA GLU A 45 -56.61 -8.94 -14.54
C GLU A 45 -55.22 -9.59 -14.49
N LEU A 46 -54.18 -8.75 -14.37
CA LEU A 46 -52.84 -9.19 -14.06
C LEU A 46 -52.88 -9.76 -12.63
N GLY A 47 -52.79 -11.08 -12.52
CA GLY A 47 -52.54 -11.73 -11.24
C GLY A 47 -51.24 -11.22 -10.61
N PRO A 48 -51.07 -11.39 -9.29
CA PRO A 48 -49.88 -10.93 -8.59
C PRO A 48 -48.64 -11.52 -9.26
N THR A 49 -47.73 -10.65 -9.70
CA THR A 49 -46.39 -11.04 -10.13
C THR A 49 -45.74 -11.84 -9.00
N PRO A 50 -45.19 -13.04 -9.26
CA PRO A 50 -44.38 -13.72 -8.25
C PRO A 50 -43.25 -12.74 -7.87
N GLY A 51 -43.16 -12.45 -6.58
CA GLY A 51 -42.13 -11.57 -6.07
C GLY A 51 -40.77 -12.07 -6.55
N VAL A 52 -40.07 -11.23 -7.32
CA VAL A 52 -38.64 -11.42 -7.53
C VAL A 52 -38.05 -11.36 -6.13
N GLY A 53 -37.67 -12.52 -5.59
CA GLY A 53 -36.93 -12.57 -4.35
C GLY A 53 -35.73 -11.66 -4.53
N THR A 54 -35.61 -10.64 -3.68
CA THR A 54 -34.37 -9.90 -3.54
C THR A 54 -33.33 -10.94 -3.12
N ALA A 55 -32.48 -11.36 -4.04
CA ALA A 55 -31.27 -12.08 -3.66
C ALA A 55 -30.61 -11.22 -2.57
N ALA A 56 -30.34 -11.81 -1.41
CA ALA A 56 -29.55 -11.12 -0.40
C ALA A 56 -28.27 -10.65 -1.08
N ALA A 57 -27.84 -9.42 -0.78
CA ALA A 57 -26.54 -8.95 -1.23
C ALA A 57 -25.48 -10.00 -0.83
N PRO A 58 -24.50 -10.29 -1.71
CA PRO A 58 -23.47 -11.27 -1.40
C PRO A 58 -22.83 -10.94 -0.04
N GLU A 59 -22.58 -11.97 0.77
CA GLU A 59 -21.94 -11.82 2.06
C GLU A 59 -20.49 -11.39 1.81
N ARG A 60 -20.17 -10.14 2.15
CA ARG A 60 -18.81 -9.61 2.10
C ARG A 60 -18.07 -9.99 3.36
N ASP A 61 -16.83 -10.43 3.19
CA ASP A 61 -15.88 -10.52 4.28
C ASP A 61 -14.60 -9.75 3.94
N ARG A 62 -13.76 -9.52 4.95
CA ARG A 62 -12.63 -8.59 4.82
C ARG A 62 -11.42 -8.98 5.64
N ILE A 63 -10.26 -8.57 5.17
CA ILE A 63 -8.97 -8.69 5.86
C ILE A 63 -8.45 -7.27 6.13
N VAL A 64 -7.94 -7.05 7.34
CA VAL A 64 -7.28 -5.79 7.72
C VAL A 64 -5.78 -5.99 7.78
N LEU A 65 -5.05 -5.16 7.05
CA LEU A 65 -3.59 -5.07 7.09
C LEU A 65 -3.21 -3.77 7.78
N LEU A 66 -2.72 -3.88 9.01
CA LEU A 66 -2.07 -2.79 9.71
C LEU A 66 -0.61 -2.75 9.26
N HIS A 67 -0.06 -1.57 9.00
CA HIS A 67 1.37 -1.46 8.72
C HIS A 67 2.00 -0.15 9.21
N ASP A 68 3.25 -0.26 9.61
CA ASP A 68 4.14 0.89 9.80
C ASP A 68 5.32 0.84 8.83
N SER A 69 6.12 1.90 8.85
CA SER A 69 7.41 1.98 8.18
C SER A 69 8.26 3.02 8.90
N ASP A 70 9.58 2.94 8.74
CA ASP A 70 10.50 4.01 9.12
C ASP A 70 10.35 4.43 10.59
N THR A 71 10.20 3.46 11.48
CA THR A 71 10.09 3.73 12.92
C THR A 71 11.43 4.14 13.50
N HIS A 72 12.56 3.72 12.92
CA HIS A 72 13.90 4.21 13.28
C HIS A 72 14.19 4.15 14.79
N PHE A 73 13.93 3.00 15.42
CA PHE A 73 13.96 2.76 16.87
C PHE A 73 12.89 3.48 17.73
N HIS A 74 12.00 4.26 17.14
CA HIS A 74 10.91 4.89 17.87
C HIS A 74 9.81 3.87 18.19
N ASP A 75 9.43 3.84 19.47
CA ASP A 75 8.31 3.05 20.00
C ASP A 75 7.41 4.00 20.82
N ASN A 76 7.12 5.14 20.20
CA ASN A 76 6.35 6.22 20.80
C ASN A 76 4.91 5.76 21.08
N HIS A 77 4.33 6.27 22.17
CA HIS A 77 2.94 5.98 22.55
C HIS A 77 2.60 4.48 22.56
N ARG A 78 3.57 3.61 22.91
CA ARG A 78 3.46 2.14 22.88
C ARG A 78 2.16 1.61 23.48
N ALA A 79 1.74 2.17 24.61
CA ALA A 79 0.54 1.71 25.29
C ALA A 79 -0.72 1.95 24.46
N GLN A 80 -0.79 3.10 23.78
CA GLN A 80 -1.87 3.47 22.88
C GLN A 80 -1.81 2.66 21.58
N VAL A 81 -0.62 2.44 21.01
CA VAL A 81 -0.46 1.59 19.83
C VAL A 81 -0.91 0.15 20.13
N ARG A 82 -0.46 -0.43 21.25
CA ARG A 82 -0.91 -1.76 21.68
C ARG A 82 -2.42 -1.83 21.86
N ALA A 83 -3.00 -0.87 22.59
CA ALA A 83 -4.45 -0.83 22.80
C ALA A 83 -5.22 -0.73 21.47
N PHE A 84 -4.71 0.05 20.51
CA PHE A 84 -5.27 0.13 19.17
C PHE A 84 -5.21 -1.22 18.44
N VAL A 85 -4.02 -1.85 18.36
CA VAL A 85 -3.84 -3.15 17.68
C VAL A 85 -4.73 -4.23 18.30
N GLU A 86 -4.77 -4.30 19.63
CA GLU A 86 -5.65 -5.23 20.36
C GLU A 86 -7.13 -4.98 20.09
N SER A 87 -7.55 -3.70 20.03
CA SER A 87 -8.95 -3.34 19.73
C SER A 87 -9.38 -3.78 18.33
N VAL A 88 -8.49 -3.65 17.34
CA VAL A 88 -8.76 -4.04 15.96
C VAL A 88 -8.79 -5.56 15.82
N ARG A 89 -7.85 -6.27 16.45
CA ARG A 89 -7.84 -7.75 16.52
C ARG A 89 -9.06 -8.31 17.26
N GLY A 90 -9.56 -7.62 18.28
CA GLY A 90 -10.75 -7.98 19.03
C GLY A 90 -12.08 -7.77 18.27
N ALA A 91 -12.06 -7.13 17.11
CA ALA A 91 -13.26 -6.79 16.34
C ALA A 91 -13.89 -7.95 15.55
N GLY A 92 -13.29 -9.15 15.58
CA GLY A 92 -13.82 -10.35 14.92
C GLY A 92 -13.57 -10.41 13.42
N VAL A 93 -12.59 -9.66 12.91
CA VAL A 93 -12.10 -9.72 11.53
C VAL A 93 -10.66 -10.22 11.53
N PRO A 94 -10.18 -10.90 10.47
CA PRO A 94 -8.76 -11.19 10.30
C PRO A 94 -7.94 -9.89 10.25
N VAL A 95 -6.88 -9.83 11.07
CA VAL A 95 -5.99 -8.66 11.17
C VAL A 95 -4.54 -9.14 11.17
N PHE A 96 -3.74 -8.58 10.28
CA PHE A 96 -2.30 -8.78 10.25
C PHE A 96 -1.57 -7.45 10.46
N LEU A 97 -0.41 -7.48 11.12
CA LEU A 97 0.44 -6.33 11.40
C LEU A 97 1.79 -6.51 10.70
N LEU A 98 2.11 -5.60 9.79
CA LEU A 98 3.29 -5.66 8.92
C LEU A 98 4.22 -4.48 9.17
N SER A 99 5.50 -4.62 8.83
CA SER A 99 6.43 -3.48 8.80
C SER A 99 7.09 -3.36 7.43
N ALA A 100 7.01 -2.18 6.82
CA ALA A 100 7.66 -1.89 5.56
C ALA A 100 9.13 -1.46 5.72
N GLY A 101 9.78 -1.78 6.86
CA GLY A 101 11.22 -1.65 7.07
C GLY A 101 11.67 -0.35 7.73
N ASP A 102 12.98 -0.24 7.96
CA ASP A 102 13.66 0.81 8.71
C ASP A 102 13.17 0.94 10.16
N PHE A 103 13.06 -0.21 10.85
CA PHE A 103 12.76 -0.25 12.28
C PHE A 103 14.03 -0.13 13.15
N LEU A 104 15.22 -0.36 12.57
CA LEU A 104 16.54 -0.11 13.17
C LEU A 104 17.19 1.15 12.56
N VAL A 105 18.22 1.68 13.22
CA VAL A 105 19.04 2.80 12.70
C VAL A 105 20.51 2.49 12.83
N ARG A 106 21.24 2.52 11.71
CA ARG A 106 22.66 2.12 11.67
C ARG A 106 23.70 3.25 11.73
N HIS A 107 23.30 4.51 11.83
CA HIS A 107 24.25 5.62 11.99
C HIS A 107 24.25 6.14 13.44
N GLU A 108 25.44 6.53 13.92
CA GLU A 108 25.68 6.83 15.34
C GLU A 108 24.88 8.00 15.90
N ALA A 109 24.31 8.87 15.05
CA ALA A 109 23.55 10.04 15.52
C ALA A 109 22.29 9.66 16.30
N GLY A 110 21.75 8.44 16.08
CA GLY A 110 20.61 7.91 16.82
C GLY A 110 20.99 7.00 18.00
N TRP A 111 22.28 6.78 18.26
CA TRP A 111 22.73 5.85 19.31
C TRP A 111 23.03 6.61 20.62
N PRO A 112 22.98 5.95 21.79
CA PRO A 112 23.28 6.61 23.05
C PRO A 112 24.75 7.05 23.08
N GLU A 113 24.97 8.28 23.57
CA GLU A 113 26.29 8.90 23.58
C GLU A 113 27.31 8.03 24.34
N GLY A 114 28.45 7.75 23.70
CA GLY A 114 29.56 6.99 24.29
C GLY A 114 29.39 5.47 24.27
N GLU A 115 28.29 4.94 23.73
CA GLU A 115 28.07 3.48 23.68
C GLU A 115 28.46 2.81 22.36
N GLY A 116 28.49 3.56 21.26
CA GLY A 116 28.85 3.04 19.94
C GLY A 116 28.02 1.81 19.55
N ILE A 117 28.70 0.80 19.00
CA ILE A 117 28.10 -0.39 18.41
C ILE A 117 27.28 -1.24 19.41
N ASP A 118 27.66 -1.22 20.68
CA ASP A 118 26.94 -1.93 21.75
C ASP A 118 25.58 -1.28 22.01
N GLY A 119 25.48 0.05 21.88
CA GLY A 119 24.23 0.80 21.96
C GLY A 119 23.25 0.37 20.88
N TYR A 120 23.72 0.29 19.63
CA TYR A 120 22.95 -0.23 18.49
C TYR A 120 22.41 -1.64 18.76
N GLN A 121 23.26 -2.57 19.20
CA GLN A 121 22.83 -3.94 19.47
C GLN A 121 21.74 -3.99 20.54
N ARG A 122 21.89 -3.24 21.64
CA ARG A 122 20.88 -3.25 22.70
C ARG A 122 19.56 -2.64 22.24
N MET A 123 19.61 -1.49 21.56
CA MET A 123 18.40 -0.86 21.00
C MET A 123 17.71 -1.76 19.98
N GLY A 124 18.48 -2.42 19.10
CA GLY A 124 17.94 -3.36 18.11
C GLY A 124 17.26 -4.56 18.74
N ARG A 125 17.86 -5.20 19.75
CA ARG A 125 17.21 -6.31 20.48
C ARG A 125 15.90 -5.84 21.12
N THR A 126 15.94 -4.70 21.81
CA THR A 126 14.74 -4.11 22.43
C THR A 126 13.65 -3.79 21.40
N MET A 127 14.01 -3.26 20.23
CA MET A 127 13.03 -2.96 19.17
C MET A 127 12.39 -4.23 18.63
N LEU A 128 13.18 -5.26 18.32
CA LEU A 128 12.67 -6.55 17.83
C LEU A 128 11.79 -7.27 18.87
N GLU A 129 12.19 -7.24 20.14
CA GLU A 129 11.36 -7.74 21.26
C GLU A 129 10.02 -7.00 21.31
N ARG A 130 10.04 -5.68 21.20
CA ARG A 130 8.85 -4.83 21.24
C ARG A 130 7.92 -5.06 20.06
N MET A 131 8.45 -5.28 18.87
CA MET A 131 7.68 -5.68 17.71
C MET A 131 7.09 -7.09 17.92
N GLY A 132 7.86 -8.03 18.46
CA GLY A 132 7.36 -9.37 18.82
C GLY A 132 6.20 -9.33 19.81
N GLU A 133 6.29 -8.52 20.86
CA GLU A 133 5.21 -8.31 21.84
C GLU A 133 3.94 -7.70 21.21
N LEU A 134 4.09 -6.87 20.18
CA LEU A 134 2.96 -6.30 19.43
C LEU A 134 2.37 -7.31 18.43
N GLY A 135 3.09 -8.40 18.15
CA GLY A 135 2.70 -9.48 17.25
C GLY A 135 2.78 -9.08 15.80
N TYR A 136 3.91 -8.56 15.32
CA TYR A 136 4.11 -8.39 13.87
C TYR A 136 4.10 -9.76 13.19
N ASP A 137 3.40 -9.84 12.06
CA ASP A 137 3.22 -11.06 11.28
C ASP A 137 4.33 -11.22 10.23
N VAL A 138 4.79 -10.13 9.62
CA VAL A 138 5.89 -10.12 8.65
C VAL A 138 6.49 -8.72 8.48
N ALA A 139 7.78 -8.63 8.17
CA ALA A 139 8.43 -7.37 7.80
C ALA A 139 9.36 -7.54 6.59
N THR A 140 9.56 -6.44 5.84
CA THR A 140 10.69 -6.31 4.92
C THR A 140 11.78 -5.47 5.60
N PRO A 141 13.08 -5.70 5.37
CA PRO A 141 14.11 -4.80 5.86
C PRO A 141 14.17 -3.51 5.02
N GLY A 142 14.42 -2.40 5.69
CA GLY A 142 14.83 -1.15 5.06
C GLY A 142 16.35 -0.96 5.04
N ASN A 143 16.84 0.07 4.34
CA ASN A 143 18.28 0.28 4.16
C ASN A 143 19.04 0.47 5.48
N HIS A 144 18.39 0.98 6.53
CA HIS A 144 18.99 1.11 7.85
C HIS A 144 19.03 -0.21 8.64
N ASP A 145 18.15 -1.16 8.33
CA ASP A 145 18.15 -2.49 8.93
C ASP A 145 19.28 -3.37 8.38
N ILE A 146 19.60 -3.22 7.09
CA ILE A 146 20.53 -4.11 6.37
C ILE A 146 21.89 -3.48 6.08
N TYR A 147 22.19 -2.27 6.57
CA TYR A 147 23.51 -1.68 6.38
C TYR A 147 24.60 -2.56 7.02
N PRO A 148 25.47 -3.19 6.22
CA PRO A 148 26.49 -4.09 6.72
C PRO A 148 27.74 -3.27 7.05
N VAL A 149 28.02 -3.04 8.34
CA VAL A 149 29.31 -2.46 8.77
C VAL A 149 30.17 -3.54 9.39
N GLY A 150 31.39 -3.67 8.87
CA GLY A 150 32.49 -4.37 9.50
C GLY A 150 33.65 -3.42 9.80
N SER A 151 34.06 -3.33 11.05
CA SER A 151 35.36 -2.80 11.52
C SER A 151 36.10 -3.96 12.24
N PRO A 152 37.45 -4.01 12.27
CA PRO A 152 38.15 -5.30 12.21
C PRO A 152 37.92 -6.23 13.41
N ALA A 153 37.83 -7.53 13.07
CA ALA A 153 37.96 -8.73 13.91
C ALA A 153 36.80 -9.17 14.83
N GLY A 154 35.59 -8.60 14.77
CA GLY A 154 34.46 -9.15 15.53
C GLY A 154 33.06 -8.57 15.27
N GLU A 155 32.96 -7.38 14.68
CA GLU A 155 31.68 -6.67 14.52
C GLU A 155 30.90 -7.07 13.25
N LEU A 156 31.45 -7.98 12.44
CA LEU A 156 30.95 -8.34 11.11
C LEU A 156 29.54 -8.93 11.08
N LEU A 157 29.03 -9.45 12.21
CA LEU A 157 27.78 -10.20 12.25
C LEU A 157 26.69 -9.56 13.12
N LEU A 158 26.92 -8.40 13.72
CA LEU A 158 25.96 -7.84 14.70
C LEU A 158 24.60 -7.50 14.06
N THR A 159 24.59 -7.01 12.82
CA THR A 159 23.35 -6.81 12.06
C THR A 159 22.67 -8.15 11.82
N ARG A 160 23.44 -9.16 11.36
CA ARG A 160 22.92 -10.51 11.14
C ARG A 160 22.30 -11.10 12.41
N GLU A 161 22.99 -11.04 13.54
CA GLU A 161 22.50 -11.54 14.83
C GLU A 161 21.16 -10.90 15.22
N LEU A 162 21.01 -9.59 15.02
CA LEU A 162 19.74 -8.91 15.25
C LEU A 162 18.65 -9.45 14.31
N LEU A 163 18.90 -9.45 13.00
CA LEU A 163 17.90 -9.88 12.02
C LEU A 163 17.50 -11.36 12.19
N GLU A 164 18.45 -12.23 12.57
CA GLU A 164 18.18 -13.63 12.91
C GLU A 164 17.41 -13.80 14.23
N SER A 165 17.45 -12.80 15.12
CA SER A 165 16.69 -12.81 16.37
C SER A 165 15.27 -12.26 16.25
N ALA A 166 14.88 -11.77 15.06
CA ALA A 166 13.53 -11.26 14.84
C ALA A 166 12.48 -12.35 15.13
N PRO A 167 11.45 -12.05 15.96
CA PRO A 167 10.43 -13.04 16.33
C PRO A 167 9.37 -13.28 15.23
N PHE A 168 9.55 -12.66 14.07
CA PHE A 168 8.68 -12.71 12.89
C PHE A 168 9.54 -12.86 11.62
N PRO A 169 8.97 -13.37 10.52
CA PRO A 169 9.69 -13.52 9.26
C PRO A 169 10.11 -12.16 8.68
N LEU A 170 11.36 -12.10 8.23
CA LEU A 170 11.88 -11.03 7.38
C LEU A 170 11.93 -11.51 5.93
N ILE A 171 11.31 -10.77 5.02
CA ILE A 171 11.23 -11.12 3.59
C ILE A 171 11.86 -10.05 2.71
N ALA A 172 12.55 -10.47 1.65
CA ALA A 172 13.10 -9.57 0.62
C ALA A 172 13.41 -10.36 -0.65
N ALA A 173 12.58 -10.22 -1.67
CA ALA A 173 12.70 -10.94 -2.93
C ALA A 173 13.78 -10.36 -3.86
N ASN A 174 14.06 -9.06 -3.74
CA ASN A 174 15.04 -8.36 -4.56
C ASN A 174 16.41 -8.19 -3.88
N LEU A 175 16.64 -8.87 -2.75
CA LEU A 175 17.92 -8.84 -2.04
C LEU A 175 18.56 -10.23 -2.05
N ARG A 176 19.57 -10.42 -2.89
CA ARG A 176 20.35 -11.67 -2.94
C ARG A 176 21.53 -11.58 -1.97
N VAL A 177 21.61 -12.55 -1.06
CA VAL A 177 22.63 -12.62 0.00
C VAL A 177 23.47 -13.88 -0.17
N GLU A 178 24.72 -13.71 -0.57
CA GLU A 178 25.76 -14.74 -0.74
C GLU A 178 26.95 -14.52 0.21
N THR A 179 26.77 -13.66 1.20
CA THR A 179 27.76 -13.29 2.22
C THR A 179 27.29 -13.68 3.63
N ALA A 180 28.21 -13.75 4.59
CA ALA A 180 27.88 -13.99 5.99
C ALA A 180 27.34 -12.75 6.72
N LEU A 181 27.44 -11.56 6.13
CA LEU A 181 27.13 -10.27 6.79
C LEU A 181 25.65 -10.09 7.15
N LEU A 182 24.75 -10.76 6.41
CA LEU A 182 23.31 -10.71 6.58
C LEU A 182 22.73 -12.13 6.49
N PRO A 183 21.56 -12.43 7.08
CA PRO A 183 20.87 -13.68 6.81
C PRO A 183 20.31 -13.70 5.38
N PRO A 184 20.05 -14.90 4.80
CA PRO A 184 19.22 -14.98 3.60
C PRO A 184 17.77 -14.60 3.94
N PHE A 185 17.09 -13.95 2.99
CA PHE A 185 15.69 -13.60 3.13
C PHE A 185 14.83 -14.47 2.21
N PRO A 186 13.76 -15.11 2.71
CA PRO A 186 12.72 -15.62 1.84
C PRO A 186 12.11 -14.50 1.00
N PRO A 187 11.67 -14.76 -0.25
CA PRO A 187 11.12 -13.73 -1.11
C PRO A 187 9.74 -13.23 -0.63
N TYR A 188 8.91 -14.13 -0.12
CA TYR A 188 7.54 -13.84 0.30
C TYR A 188 7.13 -14.63 1.55
N HIS A 189 6.03 -14.21 2.17
CA HIS A 189 5.36 -14.90 3.27
C HIS A 189 3.86 -15.04 2.95
N LEU A 190 3.21 -16.10 3.46
CA LEU A 190 1.77 -16.29 3.31
C LEU A 190 1.08 -15.99 4.63
N LEU A 191 0.15 -15.04 4.61
CA LEU A 191 -0.75 -14.78 5.72
C LEU A 191 -2.03 -15.58 5.51
N GLU A 192 -2.39 -16.41 6.48
CA GLU A 192 -3.56 -17.29 6.41
C GLU A 192 -4.59 -16.91 7.47
N THR A 193 -5.82 -16.67 7.05
CA THR A 193 -6.93 -16.40 7.98
C THR A 193 -7.47 -17.72 8.56
N ALA A 194 -8.16 -17.65 9.70
CA ALA A 194 -8.84 -18.83 10.26
C ALA A 194 -9.92 -19.42 9.32
N GLY A 195 -10.43 -18.61 8.37
CA GLY A 195 -11.37 -19.03 7.34
C GLY A 195 -10.70 -19.68 6.11
N GLY A 196 -9.36 -19.75 6.07
CA GLY A 196 -8.61 -20.36 4.98
C GLY A 196 -8.21 -19.41 3.85
N ARG A 197 -8.65 -18.14 3.88
CA ARG A 197 -8.20 -17.12 2.92
C ARG A 197 -6.71 -16.83 3.08
N THR A 198 -5.98 -16.68 1.98
CA THR A 198 -4.53 -16.49 1.90
C THR A 198 -4.15 -15.17 1.24
N VAL A 199 -3.23 -14.43 1.85
CA VAL A 199 -2.60 -13.23 1.26
C VAL A 199 -1.12 -13.50 1.09
N ALA A 200 -0.64 -13.46 -0.15
CA ALA A 200 0.79 -13.55 -0.44
C ALA A 200 1.43 -12.18 -0.29
N VAL A 201 2.45 -12.08 0.57
CA VAL A 201 3.18 -10.85 0.83
C VAL A 201 4.58 -10.97 0.26
N LEU A 202 4.87 -10.25 -0.83
CA LEU A 202 6.19 -10.21 -1.48
C LEU A 202 7.01 -9.05 -0.91
N GLY A 203 8.20 -9.32 -0.40
CA GLY A 203 9.06 -8.32 0.23
C GLY A 203 9.96 -7.62 -0.79
N LEU A 204 10.07 -6.30 -0.72
CA LEU A 204 11.00 -5.50 -1.53
C LEU A 204 11.80 -4.58 -0.60
N ALA A 205 13.11 -4.60 -0.74
CA ALA A 205 14.05 -3.81 0.05
C ALA A 205 14.84 -2.85 -0.85
N THR A 206 15.49 -1.84 -0.26
CA THR A 206 16.45 -0.98 -0.95
C THR A 206 17.72 -0.82 -0.13
N VAL A 207 18.80 -0.37 -0.78
CA VAL A 207 20.06 -0.01 -0.12
C VAL A 207 20.48 1.38 -0.57
N ASN A 208 20.95 2.19 0.38
CA ASN A 208 21.46 3.55 0.14
C ASN A 208 22.99 3.60 0.30
N PHE A 209 23.65 2.50 -0.03
CA PHE A 209 25.09 2.29 0.12
C PHE A 209 25.60 1.37 -0.97
N ASP A 210 26.91 1.40 -1.21
CA ASP A 210 27.57 0.46 -2.13
C ASP A 210 27.51 -0.95 -1.53
N PRO A 211 26.77 -1.90 -2.13
CA PRO A 211 26.66 -3.24 -1.58
C PRO A 211 28.03 -3.92 -1.54
N PRO A 212 28.42 -4.56 -0.41
CA PRO A 212 29.65 -5.34 -0.37
C PRO A 212 29.54 -6.58 -1.27
N GLU A 213 30.69 -7.22 -1.52
CA GLU A 213 30.73 -8.50 -2.23
C GLU A 213 29.77 -9.53 -1.59
N GLY A 214 28.98 -10.19 -2.43
CA GLY A 214 27.95 -11.15 -2.02
C GLY A 214 26.64 -10.52 -1.54
N LEU A 215 26.45 -9.20 -1.65
CA LEU A 215 25.15 -8.56 -1.51
C LEU A 215 24.75 -7.92 -2.84
N GLU A 216 23.62 -8.34 -3.40
CA GLU A 216 23.16 -7.87 -4.71
C GLU A 216 21.70 -7.44 -4.65
N MET A 217 21.43 -6.21 -5.11
CA MET A 217 20.07 -5.73 -5.36
C MET A 217 19.65 -6.15 -6.76
N LEU A 218 18.60 -6.94 -6.84
CA LEU A 218 17.95 -7.29 -8.09
C LEU A 218 16.99 -6.18 -8.51
N ASP A 219 16.70 -6.09 -9.81
CA ASP A 219 15.71 -5.16 -10.33
C ASP A 219 14.32 -5.49 -9.76
N PRO A 220 13.66 -4.55 -9.05
CA PRO A 220 12.36 -4.81 -8.44
C PRO A 220 11.26 -5.16 -9.45
N GLU A 221 11.29 -4.60 -10.66
CA GLU A 221 10.29 -4.90 -11.69
C GLU A 221 10.45 -6.32 -12.21
N GLU A 222 11.68 -6.75 -12.48
CA GLU A 222 11.97 -8.13 -12.87
C GLU A 222 11.57 -9.13 -11.79
N VAL A 223 11.83 -8.79 -10.52
CA VAL A 223 11.46 -9.62 -9.36
C VAL A 223 9.94 -9.71 -9.21
N VAL A 224 9.21 -8.60 -9.29
CA VAL A 224 7.74 -8.64 -9.22
C VAL A 224 7.18 -9.46 -10.39
N ALA A 225 7.68 -9.21 -11.61
CA ALA A 225 7.27 -9.96 -12.80
C ALA A 225 7.48 -11.48 -12.65
N SER A 226 8.58 -11.91 -12.03
CA SER A 226 8.86 -13.34 -11.82
C SER A 226 7.98 -13.99 -10.74
N HIS A 227 7.26 -13.21 -9.94
CA HIS A 227 6.42 -13.68 -8.83
C HIS A 227 4.92 -13.49 -9.06
N LEU A 228 4.48 -13.00 -10.23
CA LEU A 228 3.05 -12.78 -10.53
C LEU A 228 2.18 -14.05 -10.46
N ALA A 229 2.78 -15.24 -10.51
CA ALA A 229 2.07 -16.49 -10.25
C ALA A 229 1.42 -16.53 -8.84
N LEU A 230 1.94 -15.76 -7.88
CA LEU A 230 1.34 -15.63 -6.54
C LEU A 230 -0.08 -15.02 -6.60
N ALA A 231 -0.33 -14.05 -7.49
CA ALA A 231 -1.64 -13.43 -7.66
C ALA A 231 -2.70 -14.42 -8.18
N GLN A 232 -2.29 -15.50 -8.83
CA GLN A 232 -3.20 -16.55 -9.31
C GLN A 232 -3.36 -17.70 -8.32
N ALA A 233 -2.43 -17.84 -7.37
CA ALA A 233 -2.39 -18.94 -6.42
C ALA A 233 -3.00 -18.60 -5.06
N HIS A 234 -3.19 -17.31 -4.78
CA HIS A 234 -3.66 -16.77 -3.51
C HIS A 234 -4.76 -15.74 -3.74
N ASP A 235 -5.54 -15.47 -2.69
CA ASP A 235 -6.71 -14.60 -2.77
C ASP A 235 -6.33 -13.12 -2.91
N ALA A 236 -5.13 -12.74 -2.47
CA ALA A 236 -4.54 -11.43 -2.76
C ALA A 236 -2.99 -11.49 -2.82
N LEU A 237 -2.40 -10.62 -3.62
CA LEU A 237 -0.96 -10.34 -3.69
C LEU A 237 -0.68 -8.92 -3.20
N VAL A 238 0.12 -8.82 -2.13
CA VAL A 238 0.55 -7.57 -1.52
C VAL A 238 2.06 -7.40 -1.65
N LEU A 239 2.52 -6.23 -2.06
CA LEU A 239 3.93 -5.85 -1.99
C LEU A 239 4.19 -5.14 -0.66
N LEU A 240 5.13 -5.65 0.14
CA LEU A 240 5.65 -4.98 1.33
C LEU A 240 6.98 -4.33 0.94
N SER A 241 6.96 -3.02 0.71
CA SER A 241 8.00 -2.32 -0.05
C SER A 241 8.75 -1.27 0.77
N HIS A 242 10.08 -1.35 0.75
CA HIS A 242 10.96 -0.29 1.22
C HIS A 242 11.68 0.41 0.05
N LEU A 243 11.01 0.59 -1.10
CA LEU A 243 11.60 1.24 -2.28
C LEU A 243 11.37 2.75 -2.34
N GLY A 244 10.35 3.25 -1.64
CA GLY A 244 9.92 4.64 -1.71
C GLY A 244 8.72 4.85 -2.63
N ILE A 245 8.03 5.97 -2.42
CA ILE A 245 6.75 6.26 -3.08
C ILE A 245 6.81 6.24 -4.61
N ARG A 246 7.90 6.72 -5.22
CA ARG A 246 7.99 6.78 -6.69
C ARG A 246 8.09 5.38 -7.34
N PRO A 247 9.06 4.53 -6.95
CA PRO A 247 9.08 3.15 -7.40
C PRO A 247 7.77 2.40 -7.14
N ASP A 248 7.13 2.61 -5.98
CA ASP A 248 5.87 1.94 -5.66
C ASP A 248 4.74 2.35 -6.62
N LEU A 249 4.62 3.64 -6.95
CA LEU A 249 3.66 4.10 -7.96
C LEU A 249 3.98 3.52 -9.35
N ASP A 250 5.25 3.44 -9.71
CA ASP A 250 5.68 2.88 -10.99
C ASP A 250 5.42 1.36 -11.07
N LEU A 251 5.55 0.63 -9.97
CA LEU A 251 5.17 -0.79 -9.85
C LEU A 251 3.65 -0.96 -9.98
N ALA A 252 2.86 -0.15 -9.26
CA ALA A 252 1.40 -0.17 -9.34
C ALA A 252 0.88 0.09 -10.76
N ILE A 253 1.52 1.01 -11.51
CA ILE A 253 1.17 1.25 -12.92
C ILE A 253 1.44 0.01 -13.79
N ARG A 254 2.54 -0.71 -13.54
CA ARG A 254 3.00 -1.80 -14.42
C ARG A 254 2.39 -3.16 -14.11
N PHE A 255 2.02 -3.40 -12.85
CA PHE A 255 1.58 -4.71 -12.36
C PHE A 255 0.18 -4.63 -11.74
N PRO A 256 -0.88 -4.50 -12.57
CA PRO A 256 -2.27 -4.47 -12.08
C PRO A 256 -2.73 -5.79 -11.43
N GLU A 257 -1.92 -6.86 -11.48
CA GLU A 257 -2.15 -8.10 -10.75
C GLU A 257 -1.77 -8.03 -9.27
N VAL A 258 -1.13 -6.94 -8.82
CA VAL A 258 -0.88 -6.64 -7.40
C VAL A 258 -2.12 -5.95 -6.83
N ASP A 259 -2.58 -6.36 -5.66
CA ASP A 259 -3.78 -5.79 -5.05
C ASP A 259 -3.47 -4.58 -4.17
N ALA A 260 -2.34 -4.61 -3.46
CA ALA A 260 -1.89 -3.50 -2.64
C ALA A 260 -0.37 -3.41 -2.51
N ILE A 261 0.14 -2.19 -2.30
CA ILE A 261 1.52 -1.89 -1.96
C ILE A 261 1.53 -1.15 -0.61
N LEU A 262 2.18 -1.76 0.38
CA LEU A 262 2.42 -1.20 1.71
C LEU A 262 3.86 -0.72 1.75
N GLY A 263 4.06 0.59 1.64
CA GLY A 263 5.36 1.18 1.36
C GLY A 263 5.99 1.96 2.51
N GLY A 264 7.29 2.24 2.37
CA GLY A 264 8.09 3.06 3.30
C GLY A 264 9.20 3.85 2.58
N HIS A 265 10.34 4.06 3.25
CA HIS A 265 11.59 4.66 2.77
C HIS A 265 11.60 6.17 2.58
N THR A 266 10.64 6.72 1.84
CA THR A 266 10.62 8.17 1.52
C THR A 266 9.96 9.02 2.59
N HIS A 267 9.54 8.40 3.71
CA HIS A 267 8.79 9.01 4.83
C HIS A 267 7.54 9.74 4.34
N THR A 268 7.00 9.29 3.20
CA THR A 268 5.87 9.95 2.56
C THR A 268 4.61 9.57 3.31
N LEU A 269 3.88 10.55 3.83
CA LEU A 269 2.58 10.31 4.44
C LEU A 269 1.50 10.43 3.37
N LEU A 270 0.75 9.34 3.14
CA LEU A 270 -0.51 9.34 2.39
C LEU A 270 -1.67 9.19 3.39
N PRO A 271 -2.31 10.28 3.86
CA PRO A 271 -3.37 10.17 4.85
C PRO A 271 -4.53 9.26 4.42
N GLU A 272 -4.83 9.26 3.13
CA GLU A 272 -5.68 8.29 2.43
C GLU A 272 -4.79 7.60 1.39
N ALA A 273 -4.89 6.26 1.30
CA ALA A 273 -4.18 5.48 0.28
C ALA A 273 -4.71 5.82 -1.12
N VAL A 274 -3.85 5.69 -2.14
CA VAL A 274 -4.18 6.09 -3.51
C VAL A 274 -4.36 4.88 -4.41
N GLN A 275 -5.38 4.91 -5.26
CA GLN A 275 -5.63 3.87 -6.26
C GLN A 275 -4.86 4.19 -7.55
N VAL A 276 -4.03 3.25 -8.01
CA VAL A 276 -3.20 3.38 -9.20
C VAL A 276 -3.34 2.13 -10.04
N ASN A 277 -4.01 2.25 -11.19
CA ASN A 277 -4.24 1.13 -12.10
C ASN A 277 -4.90 -0.12 -11.45
N GLY A 278 -5.78 0.10 -10.47
CA GLY A 278 -6.43 -0.98 -9.71
C GLY A 278 -5.65 -1.47 -8.49
N VAL A 279 -4.44 -0.96 -8.26
CA VAL A 279 -3.58 -1.29 -7.13
C VAL A 279 -3.69 -0.21 -6.05
N LEU A 280 -3.93 -0.60 -4.80
CA LEU A 280 -3.95 0.33 -3.67
C LEU A 280 -2.51 0.62 -3.19
N VAL A 281 -2.08 1.88 -3.16
CA VAL A 281 -0.76 2.27 -2.64
C VAL A 281 -0.92 3.05 -1.33
N ALA A 282 -0.36 2.50 -0.26
CA ALA A 282 -0.41 3.07 1.09
C ALA A 282 1.00 3.31 1.64
N HIS A 283 1.22 4.51 2.18
CA HIS A 283 2.48 4.89 2.83
C HIS A 283 2.13 5.62 4.15
N PRO A 284 2.55 5.10 5.32
CA PRO A 284 2.14 5.61 6.62
C PRO A 284 2.96 6.83 7.06
N GLY A 285 4.06 7.16 6.37
CA GLY A 285 5.00 8.20 6.78
C GLY A 285 6.26 7.60 7.38
N GLY A 286 6.87 8.28 8.35
CA GLY A 286 8.09 7.82 9.02
C GLY A 286 8.51 8.78 10.11
N GLN A 287 9.44 8.34 10.96
CA GLN A 287 10.06 9.17 11.99
C GLN A 287 11.45 9.64 11.56
N ASP A 288 11.89 10.79 12.07
CA ASP A 288 13.24 11.30 11.79
C ASP A 288 14.29 10.36 12.40
N HIS A 289 15.10 9.74 11.56
CA HIS A 289 16.15 8.82 11.97
C HIS A 289 17.36 9.49 12.63
N ARG A 290 17.42 10.83 12.71
CA ARG A 290 18.51 11.62 13.30
C ARG A 290 18.12 12.38 14.56
N ALA A 291 16.83 12.60 14.79
CA ALA A 291 16.34 13.43 15.87
C ALA A 291 15.21 12.71 16.60
N PRO A 292 15.49 12.03 17.74
CA PRO A 292 14.44 11.35 18.46
C PRO A 292 13.40 12.36 18.97
N ASP A 293 12.16 12.17 18.55
CA ASP A 293 11.00 12.93 19.03
C ASP A 293 10.07 11.97 19.76
N ALA A 294 10.26 11.84 21.09
CA ALA A 294 9.47 10.94 21.92
C ALA A 294 7.99 11.34 22.03
N GLU A 295 7.65 12.59 21.67
CA GLU A 295 6.28 13.10 21.73
C GLU A 295 5.54 12.92 20.40
N ALA A 296 6.26 12.71 19.28
CA ALA A 296 5.67 12.47 17.98
C ALA A 296 4.70 11.29 18.01
N ALA A 297 3.55 11.44 17.36
CA ALA A 297 2.57 10.37 17.21
C ALA A 297 3.17 9.20 16.43
N ALA A 298 2.82 7.98 16.81
CA ALA A 298 3.11 6.80 16.00
C ALA A 298 2.15 6.78 14.80
N LEU A 299 2.67 6.51 13.60
CA LEU A 299 1.86 6.46 12.38
C LEU A 299 1.56 5.00 12.06
N MET A 300 0.28 4.70 11.82
CA MET A 300 -0.19 3.35 11.53
C MET A 300 -1.11 3.39 10.33
N GLY A 301 -0.69 2.77 9.24
CA GLY A 301 -1.53 2.53 8.08
C GLY A 301 -2.55 1.44 8.37
N VAL A 302 -3.79 1.66 7.94
CA VAL A 302 -4.89 0.70 7.98
C VAL A 302 -5.32 0.47 6.54
N VAL A 303 -5.12 -0.74 6.04
CA VAL A 303 -5.58 -1.17 4.72
C VAL A 303 -6.63 -2.26 4.89
N VAL A 304 -7.72 -2.15 4.15
CA VAL A 304 -8.84 -3.10 4.16
C VAL A 304 -8.97 -3.70 2.78
N LEU A 305 -9.03 -5.02 2.73
CA LEU A 305 -9.29 -5.82 1.54
C LEU A 305 -10.67 -6.47 1.70
N GLU A 306 -11.62 -6.16 0.82
CA GLU A 306 -12.98 -6.72 0.85
C GLU A 306 -13.21 -7.73 -0.26
N PHE A 307 -13.80 -8.86 0.11
CA PHE A 307 -14.03 -9.99 -0.77
C PHE A 307 -15.52 -10.30 -0.88
N GLU A 308 -15.95 -10.72 -2.08
CA GLU A 308 -17.24 -11.36 -2.32
C GLU A 308 -16.98 -12.78 -2.86
N GLY A 309 -17.12 -13.78 -2.00
CA GLY A 309 -16.65 -15.14 -2.31
C GLY A 309 -15.13 -15.19 -2.40
N ASP A 310 -14.61 -15.62 -3.56
CA ASP A 310 -13.17 -15.75 -3.81
C ASP A 310 -12.58 -14.52 -4.53
N GLU A 311 -13.41 -13.51 -4.84
CA GLU A 311 -13.00 -12.31 -5.59
C GLU A 311 -12.75 -11.14 -4.64
N LEU A 312 -11.59 -10.50 -4.75
CA LEU A 312 -11.32 -9.20 -4.13
C LEU A 312 -12.09 -8.11 -4.91
N VAL A 313 -13.08 -7.50 -4.26
CA VAL A 313 -13.99 -6.54 -4.92
C VAL A 313 -13.66 -5.09 -4.61
N GLU A 314 -12.99 -4.83 -3.48
CA GLU A 314 -12.70 -3.47 -3.05
C GLU A 314 -11.47 -3.41 -2.13
N GLN A 315 -10.67 -2.36 -2.28
CA GLN A 315 -9.57 -2.04 -1.37
C GLN A 315 -9.59 -0.55 -1.05
N CYS A 316 -9.35 -0.24 0.22
CA CYS A 316 -9.25 1.12 0.72
C CYS A 316 -8.23 1.18 1.85
N GLY A 317 -7.74 2.37 2.16
CA GLY A 317 -6.82 2.53 3.27
C GLY A 317 -6.55 3.97 3.66
N TRP A 318 -6.02 4.12 4.87
CA TRP A 318 -5.73 5.42 5.48
C TRP A 318 -4.72 5.30 6.60
N VAL A 319 -4.26 6.44 7.10
CA VAL A 319 -3.26 6.47 8.17
C VAL A 319 -3.82 7.12 9.43
N LEU A 320 -3.63 6.44 10.54
CA LEU A 320 -3.92 6.93 11.88
C LEU A 320 -2.62 7.43 12.54
N ALA A 321 -2.69 8.61 13.15
CA ALA A 321 -1.70 9.11 14.08
C ALA A 321 -2.14 8.74 15.51
N ILE A 322 -1.32 7.96 16.20
CA ILE A 322 -1.59 7.44 17.54
C ILE A 322 -0.72 8.21 18.53
N GLY A 323 -1.36 9.11 19.28
CA GLY A 323 -0.72 9.97 20.27
C GLY A 323 -1.27 9.75 21.69
N PRO A 324 -1.07 10.73 22.60
CA PRO A 324 -1.57 10.64 23.98
C PRO A 324 -3.09 10.45 24.07
N ASP A 325 -3.82 11.05 23.14
CA ASP A 325 -5.29 11.00 23.06
C ASP A 325 -5.81 9.75 22.30
N GLY A 326 -4.90 8.84 21.90
CA GLY A 326 -5.23 7.63 21.14
C GLY A 326 -5.17 7.83 19.62
N PRO A 327 -5.78 6.93 18.84
CA PRO A 327 -5.77 6.96 17.38
C PRO A 327 -6.65 8.09 16.83
N LEU A 328 -6.07 8.96 16.01
CA LEU A 328 -6.76 10.01 15.26
C LEU A 328 -6.38 9.93 13.77
N PRO A 329 -7.24 10.35 12.84
CA PRO A 329 -6.83 10.48 11.44
C PRO A 329 -5.60 11.39 11.28
N SER A 330 -4.59 10.93 10.55
CA SER A 330 -3.33 11.68 10.33
C SER A 330 -3.47 12.91 9.40
N GLY A 331 -4.61 13.06 8.74
CA GLY A 331 -4.92 14.17 7.83
C GLY A 331 -6.42 14.42 7.69
N ARG A 332 -6.80 15.34 6.78
CA ARG A 332 -8.23 15.59 6.48
C ARG A 332 -8.79 14.42 5.69
N PHE A 333 -9.50 13.54 6.38
CA PHE A 333 -10.40 12.59 5.75
C PHE A 333 -11.53 13.33 5.01
N THR A 334 -11.95 12.78 3.88
CA THR A 334 -13.18 13.24 3.22
C THR A 334 -14.45 12.85 3.99
N GLY A 335 -14.35 11.89 4.91
CA GLY A 335 -15.33 11.61 5.99
C GLY A 335 -15.10 12.49 7.22
N SER A 336 -16.17 12.94 7.87
CA SER A 336 -16.13 13.88 9.00
C SER A 336 -15.10 13.56 10.10
N GLY A 337 -14.25 14.53 10.44
CA GLY A 337 -13.21 14.47 11.47
C GLY A 337 -13.72 14.27 12.90
N LEU A 338 -14.06 13.02 13.23
CA LEU A 338 -14.28 12.52 14.57
C LEU A 338 -13.29 11.36 14.81
N GLY A 339 -12.85 11.19 16.06
CA GLY A 339 -11.83 10.20 16.43
C GLY A 339 -12.15 8.78 15.96
N TRP A 340 -11.12 7.94 15.87
CA TRP A 340 -11.29 6.55 15.49
C TRP A 340 -12.07 5.79 16.57
N GLU A 341 -13.16 5.13 16.19
CA GLU A 341 -13.86 4.16 17.02
C GLU A 341 -13.84 2.80 16.31
N ALA A 342 -13.35 1.76 16.99
CA ALA A 342 -13.44 0.39 16.50
C ALA A 342 -14.92 -0.05 16.44
N PRO A 343 -15.32 -0.92 15.48
CA PRO A 343 -14.48 -1.70 14.58
C PRO A 343 -13.99 -0.93 13.34
N VAL A 344 -12.94 -1.44 12.69
CA VAL A 344 -12.46 -0.91 11.39
C VAL A 344 -13.64 -0.82 10.42
N PRO A 345 -13.90 0.35 9.79
CA PRO A 345 -14.98 0.47 8.82
C PRO A 345 -14.70 -0.37 7.58
N ALA A 346 -15.77 -0.71 6.88
CA ALA A 346 -15.68 -1.22 5.51
C ALA A 346 -15.08 -0.14 4.61
N CYS A 347 -14.69 -0.54 3.40
CA CYS A 347 -14.65 0.41 2.30
C CYS A 347 -16.10 0.93 2.04
#